data_AF-A0A2M9THE7-F1
#
_entry.id   AF-A0A2M9THE7-F1
#
_cell.length_a   1.000
_cell.length_b   1.000
_cell.length_c   1.000
_cell.angle_alpha   90.00
_cell.angle_beta   90.00
_cell.angle_gamma   90.00
#
_symmetry.space_group_name_H-M   'P 1'
#
loop_
_entity.id
_entity.type
_entity.pdbx_description
1 polymer ?
#
loop_
_entity_poly.entity_id
_entity_poly.type
_entity_poly.pdbx_seq_one_letter_code
_entity_poly.pdbx_strand_id
1 'polypeptide(L)'
;MSSSPAYRLLHELDDRFDQLMQAIEQAVSLYETQPLPMWRFDGLSDPGWLRRALLDMWHQQAQDGRETRNYIGVIAADEALLEAFHDVNHAKQAISDWLRHIKQAHPTALSEARQRLPRRHPDLDSVLRQSGLARLHLKQCWRLIPLAEAPVARIRFAWYTSGRSIKRISVQEAEQKLLQLDTDAPHVRIQLRKLASLPSQEVLAQVQNQAPLMRANLFYTEPLADGHTRRALNVAMPLVVPAPEGRLPDIKTPPQTAPIARTRAKRRDEKLESEVFLPSLRVFRYR
;
A
#
# COMPACT_ATOMS: atom_id res chain seq x y z
N MET A 1 20.34 36.09 -6.20
CA MET A 1 19.02 35.73 -6.77
C MET A 1 18.37 34.74 -5.81
N SER A 2 17.36 35.14 -5.02
CA SER A 2 16.70 34.25 -4.06
C SER A 2 15.88 33.21 -4.81
N SER A 3 16.14 31.91 -4.59
CA SER A 3 15.33 30.86 -5.21
C SER A 3 13.88 30.95 -4.69
N SER A 4 12.92 30.75 -5.61
CA SER A 4 11.50 30.68 -5.27
C SER A 4 11.25 29.60 -4.19
N PRO A 5 10.32 29.81 -3.24
CA PRO A 5 9.93 28.81 -2.25
C PRO A 5 9.60 27.44 -2.85
N ALA A 6 8.93 27.42 -4.01
CA ALA A 6 8.63 26.19 -4.74
C ALA A 6 9.91 25.46 -5.21
N TYR A 7 10.93 26.19 -5.65
CA TYR A 7 12.20 25.60 -6.07
C TYR A 7 12.93 24.90 -4.91
N ARG A 8 12.91 25.48 -3.70
CA ARG A 8 13.54 24.85 -2.52
C ARG A 8 12.84 23.57 -2.13
N LEU A 9 11.50 23.57 -2.16
CA LEU A 9 10.70 22.38 -1.86
C LEU A 9 10.99 21.23 -2.83
N LEU A 10 11.14 21.55 -4.11
CA LEU A 10 11.49 20.58 -5.15
C LEU A 10 12.94 20.09 -5.03
N HIS A 11 13.88 20.95 -4.66
CA HIS A 11 15.26 20.54 -4.40
C HIS A 11 15.34 19.56 -3.22
N GLU A 12 14.69 19.88 -2.11
CA GLU A 12 14.63 19.02 -0.93
C GLU A 12 13.96 17.67 -1.22
N LEU A 13 12.97 17.66 -2.14
CA LEU A 13 12.36 16.42 -2.60
C LEU A 13 13.36 15.56 -3.39
N ASP A 14 14.17 16.18 -4.26
CA ASP A 14 15.20 15.46 -5.00
C ASP A 14 16.23 14.85 -4.04
N ASP A 15 16.73 15.62 -3.05
CA ASP A 15 17.74 15.13 -2.10
C ASP A 15 17.22 13.94 -1.27
N ARG A 16 15.93 13.97 -0.91
CA ARG A 16 15.27 12.84 -0.23
C ARG A 16 15.11 11.63 -1.13
N PHE A 17 14.88 11.84 -2.42
CA PHE A 17 14.83 10.76 -3.39
C PHE A 17 16.22 10.14 -3.61
N ASP A 18 17.27 10.95 -3.68
CA ASP A 18 18.67 10.50 -3.72
C ASP A 18 18.99 9.62 -2.50
N GLN A 19 18.59 10.05 -1.30
CA GLN A 19 18.73 9.27 -0.05
C GLN A 19 17.97 7.93 -0.10
N LEU A 20 16.74 7.91 -0.64
CA LEU A 20 15.99 6.67 -0.82
C LEU A 20 16.71 5.71 -1.78
N MET A 21 17.22 6.21 -2.89
CA MET A 21 17.95 5.40 -3.86
C MET A 21 19.22 4.81 -3.24
N GLN A 22 19.97 5.60 -2.47
CA GLN A 22 21.15 5.13 -1.74
C GLN A 22 20.79 4.06 -0.70
N ALA A 23 19.74 4.26 0.09
CA ALA A 23 19.30 3.29 1.08
C ALA A 23 18.86 1.96 0.43
N ILE A 24 18.16 2.02 -0.71
CA ILE A 24 17.79 0.83 -1.47
C ILE A 24 19.04 0.11 -1.99
N GLU A 25 19.98 0.84 -2.58
CA GLU A 25 21.22 0.26 -3.11
C GLU A 25 22.03 -0.43 -2.00
N GLN A 26 22.11 0.18 -0.82
CA GLN A 26 22.77 -0.39 0.35
C GLN A 26 22.11 -1.71 0.79
N ALA A 27 20.78 -1.72 0.96
CA ALA A 27 20.05 -2.92 1.37
C ALA A 27 20.17 -4.06 0.34
N VAL A 28 20.09 -3.72 -0.94
CA VAL A 28 20.25 -4.68 -2.03
C VAL A 28 21.68 -5.22 -2.08
N SER A 29 22.69 -4.35 -2.00
CA SER A 29 24.10 -4.75 -2.03
C SER A 29 24.45 -5.68 -0.87
N LEU A 30 23.95 -5.38 0.33
CA LEU A 30 24.12 -6.25 1.51
C LEU A 30 23.53 -7.64 1.25
N TYR A 31 22.30 -7.72 0.74
CA TYR A 31 21.65 -8.98 0.42
C TYR A 31 22.33 -9.73 -0.74
N GLU A 32 22.77 -9.04 -1.79
CA GLU A 32 23.41 -9.65 -2.96
C GLU A 32 24.81 -10.19 -2.62
N THR A 33 25.53 -9.53 -1.70
CA THR A 33 26.87 -9.98 -1.26
C THR A 33 26.80 -11.20 -0.35
N GLN A 34 25.77 -11.26 0.51
CA GLN A 34 25.54 -12.39 1.39
C GLN A 34 24.05 -12.79 1.32
N PRO A 35 23.67 -13.63 0.33
CA PRO A 35 22.29 -14.03 0.16
C PRO A 35 21.78 -14.81 1.37
N LEU A 36 20.95 -14.16 2.18
CA LEU A 36 20.24 -14.80 3.27
C LEU A 36 19.02 -15.57 2.74
N PRO A 37 18.55 -16.62 3.45
CA PRO A 37 17.43 -17.42 2.97
C PRO A 37 16.18 -16.60 2.66
N MET A 38 15.65 -16.82 1.46
CA MET A 38 14.45 -16.16 0.97
C MET A 38 13.43 -17.19 0.49
N TRP A 39 12.17 -16.96 0.87
CA TRP A 39 11.04 -17.64 0.28
C TRP A 39 10.26 -16.68 -0.62
N ARG A 40 9.79 -17.17 -1.75
CA ARG A 40 8.97 -16.40 -2.71
C ARG A 40 7.68 -17.12 -3.02
N PHE A 41 6.61 -16.34 -3.18
CA PHE A 41 5.30 -16.87 -3.52
C PHE A 41 5.21 -17.36 -4.98
N ASP A 42 5.93 -16.71 -5.89
CA ASP A 42 5.98 -17.05 -7.31
C ASP A 42 6.99 -18.17 -7.65
N GLY A 43 7.76 -18.64 -6.66
CA GLY A 43 8.58 -19.86 -6.73
C GLY A 43 9.86 -19.78 -7.57
N LEU A 44 10.16 -18.66 -8.22
CA LEU A 44 11.39 -18.50 -9.01
C LEU A 44 12.54 -18.04 -8.12
N SER A 45 13.75 -18.60 -8.29
CA SER A 45 14.96 -18.04 -7.66
C SER A 45 15.58 -17.04 -8.61
N ASP A 46 15.72 -15.78 -8.20
CA ASP A 46 16.35 -14.74 -8.98
C ASP A 46 16.99 -13.73 -8.02
N PRO A 47 18.34 -13.63 -7.99
CA PRO A 47 19.06 -12.69 -7.13
C PRO A 47 18.61 -11.24 -7.31
N GLY A 48 18.28 -10.83 -8.54
CA GLY A 48 17.83 -9.47 -8.85
C GLY A 48 16.37 -9.19 -8.46
N TRP A 49 15.64 -10.16 -7.90
CA TRP A 49 14.23 -9.98 -7.54
C TRP A 49 14.02 -8.91 -6.47
N LEU A 50 14.86 -8.90 -5.43
CA LEU A 50 14.76 -7.89 -4.37
C LEU A 50 14.98 -6.50 -4.94
N ARG A 51 16.05 -6.32 -5.73
CA ARG A 51 16.34 -5.07 -6.44
C ARG A 51 15.15 -4.58 -7.24
N ARG A 52 14.55 -5.46 -8.06
CA ARG A 52 13.35 -5.13 -8.84
C ARG A 52 12.15 -4.78 -7.96
N ALA A 53 11.93 -5.51 -6.86
CA ALA A 53 10.83 -5.23 -5.94
C ALA A 53 10.93 -3.84 -5.30
N LEU A 54 12.14 -3.43 -4.89
CA LEU A 54 12.39 -2.16 -4.23
C LEU A 54 12.40 -0.96 -5.19
N LEU A 55 12.87 -1.17 -6.42
CA LEU A 55 12.94 -0.15 -7.48
C LEU A 55 11.67 -0.06 -8.33
N ASP A 56 10.67 -0.92 -8.07
CA ASP A 56 9.39 -0.88 -8.77
C ASP A 56 8.53 0.32 -8.36
N MET A 57 8.87 1.51 -8.86
CA MET A 57 8.26 2.79 -8.49
C MET A 57 7.46 3.44 -9.61
N TRP A 58 7.34 2.78 -10.76
CA TRP A 58 6.91 3.41 -12.02
C TRP A 58 5.62 2.81 -12.56
N HIS A 59 4.83 3.59 -13.29
CA HIS A 59 3.74 3.00 -14.08
C HIS A 59 4.31 2.19 -15.26
N GLN A 60 3.71 1.03 -15.53
CA GLN A 60 3.97 0.27 -16.77
C GLN A 60 2.97 0.67 -17.86
N GLN A 61 3.36 0.49 -19.13
CA GLN A 61 2.43 0.66 -20.26
C GLN A 61 1.25 -0.31 -20.11
N ALA A 62 0.04 0.18 -20.37
CA ALA A 62 -1.23 -0.55 -20.28
C ALA A 62 -1.67 -1.03 -18.87
N GLN A 63 -0.97 -0.66 -17.79
CA GLN A 63 -1.41 -0.96 -16.42
C GLN A 63 -2.57 -0.04 -15.99
N ASP A 64 -3.55 -0.56 -15.25
CA ASP A 64 -4.46 0.31 -14.49
C ASP A 64 -3.63 1.16 -13.52
N GLY A 65 -3.71 2.49 -13.64
CA GLY A 65 -2.98 3.42 -12.79
C GLY A 65 -3.33 3.34 -11.30
N ARG A 66 -4.32 2.53 -10.91
CA ARG A 66 -4.69 2.25 -9.51
C ARG A 66 -4.10 0.93 -8.99
N GLU A 67 -3.61 0.07 -9.87
CA GLU A 67 -3.05 -1.22 -9.52
C GLU A 67 -1.66 -1.06 -8.89
N THR A 68 -1.45 -1.74 -7.77
CA THR A 68 -0.16 -1.80 -7.08
C THR A 68 0.35 -3.23 -7.21
N ARG A 69 1.50 -3.42 -7.85
CA ARG A 69 2.09 -4.75 -8.08
C ARG A 69 2.51 -5.39 -6.76
N ASN A 70 2.38 -6.71 -6.64
CA ASN A 70 2.74 -7.40 -5.39
C ASN A 70 4.06 -8.14 -5.55
N TYR A 71 4.94 -8.00 -4.56
CA TYR A 71 6.19 -8.75 -4.43
C TYR A 71 6.12 -9.54 -3.13
N ILE A 72 5.48 -10.73 -3.18
CA ILE A 72 5.24 -11.54 -1.98
C ILE A 72 6.41 -12.49 -1.76
N GLY A 73 7.11 -12.28 -0.65
CA GLY A 73 8.18 -13.14 -0.20
C GLY A 73 8.46 -12.95 1.28
N VAL A 74 9.35 -13.77 1.82
CA VAL A 74 9.90 -13.68 3.18
C VAL A 74 11.41 -13.68 3.07
N ILE A 75 12.06 -12.73 3.74
CA ILE A 75 13.52 -12.61 3.82
C ILE A 75 13.90 -12.83 5.28
N ALA A 76 14.69 -13.86 5.54
CA ALA A 76 15.39 -14.00 6.81
C ALA A 76 16.51 -12.96 6.84
N ALA A 77 16.52 -12.09 7.83
CA ALA A 77 17.49 -11.00 7.94
C ALA A 77 18.28 -11.08 9.24
N ASP A 78 19.58 -10.82 9.14
CA ASP A 78 20.42 -10.49 10.28
C ASP A 78 20.26 -9.00 10.66
N GLU A 79 20.98 -8.57 11.69
CA GLU A 79 20.87 -7.20 12.21
C GLU A 79 21.23 -6.15 11.13
N ALA A 80 22.31 -6.38 10.39
CA ALA A 80 22.78 -5.44 9.38
C ALA A 80 21.77 -5.27 8.24
N LEU A 81 21.16 -6.37 7.77
CA LEU A 81 20.13 -6.29 6.73
C LEU A 81 18.82 -5.70 7.27
N LEU A 82 18.46 -5.98 8.53
CA LEU A 82 17.29 -5.36 9.18
C LEU A 82 17.44 -3.84 9.28
N GLU A 83 18.58 -3.35 9.75
CA GLU A 83 18.89 -1.92 9.83
C GLU A 83 18.80 -1.26 8.44
N ALA A 84 19.38 -1.87 7.42
CA ALA A 84 19.29 -1.34 6.05
C ALA A 84 17.84 -1.25 5.55
N PHE A 85 16.98 -2.23 5.87
CA PHE A 85 15.55 -2.15 5.54
C PHE A 85 14.79 -1.11 6.37
N HIS A 86 15.19 -0.86 7.63
CA HIS A 86 14.69 0.24 8.43
C HIS A 86 15.03 1.59 7.79
N ASP A 87 16.26 1.78 7.29
CA ASP A 87 16.69 2.99 6.60
C ASP A 87 15.89 3.24 5.32
N VAL A 88 15.65 2.19 4.52
CA VAL A 88 14.77 2.28 3.34
C VAL A 88 13.38 2.75 3.73
N ASN A 89 12.79 2.19 4.79
CA ASN A 89 11.46 2.60 5.26
C ASN A 89 11.45 4.03 5.78
N HIS A 90 12.48 4.46 6.50
CA HIS A 90 12.63 5.83 6.98
C HIS A 90 12.70 6.82 5.80
N ALA A 91 13.50 6.53 4.77
CA ALA A 91 13.60 7.36 3.57
C ALA A 91 12.25 7.42 2.81
N LYS A 92 11.54 6.29 2.67
CA LYS A 92 10.20 6.24 2.07
C LYS A 92 9.19 7.10 2.84
N GLN A 93 9.22 7.03 4.17
CA GLN A 93 8.34 7.83 5.03
C GLN A 93 8.64 9.32 4.89
N ALA A 94 9.92 9.70 4.89
CA ALA A 94 10.36 11.09 4.70
C ALA A 94 9.86 11.70 3.38
N ILE A 95 9.91 10.95 2.27
CA ILE A 95 9.35 11.38 0.98
C ILE A 95 7.83 11.52 1.06
N SER A 96 7.14 10.56 1.68
CA SER A 96 5.66 10.59 1.82
C SER A 96 5.20 11.83 2.58
N ASP A 97 5.88 12.15 3.68
CA ASP A 97 5.59 13.31 4.51
C ASP A 97 5.93 14.61 3.79
N TRP A 98 7.06 14.66 3.08
CA TRP A 98 7.45 15.83 2.30
C TRP A 98 6.48 16.13 1.16
N LEU A 99 6.00 15.10 0.44
CA LEU A 99 5.02 15.29 -0.61
C LEU A 99 3.65 15.72 -0.07
N ARG A 100 3.29 15.31 1.14
CA ARG A 100 2.12 15.83 1.85
C ARG A 100 2.29 17.31 2.16
N HIS A 101 3.48 17.71 2.63
CA HIS A 101 3.83 19.10 2.87
C HIS A 101 3.76 19.95 1.60
N ILE A 102 4.37 19.51 0.49
CA ILE A 102 4.30 20.17 -0.82
C ILE A 102 2.84 20.34 -1.27
N LYS A 103 2.03 19.28 -1.14
CA LYS A 103 0.61 19.34 -1.53
C LYS A 103 -0.18 20.37 -0.74
N GLN A 104 0.16 20.60 0.53
CA GLN A 104 -0.49 21.59 1.40
C GLN A 104 0.00 23.02 1.12
N ALA A 105 1.32 23.19 0.98
CA ALA A 105 1.93 24.52 0.80
C ALA A 105 1.79 25.05 -0.64
N HIS A 106 1.98 24.20 -1.65
CA HIS A 106 1.98 24.56 -3.06
C HIS A 106 1.41 23.45 -3.94
N PRO A 107 0.07 23.32 -4.06
CA PRO A 107 -0.60 22.25 -4.80
C PRO A 107 -0.16 22.11 -6.27
N THR A 108 0.20 23.21 -6.92
CA THR A 108 0.68 23.26 -8.31
C THR A 108 2.08 22.66 -8.48
N ALA A 109 2.95 22.79 -7.47
CA ALA A 109 4.33 22.27 -7.50
C ALA A 109 4.38 20.74 -7.47
N LEU A 110 3.32 20.05 -7.04
CA LEU A 110 3.26 18.60 -7.03
C LEU A 110 3.28 17.99 -8.44
N SER A 111 2.73 18.70 -9.43
CA SER A 111 2.77 18.25 -10.82
C SER A 111 4.19 18.33 -11.39
N GLU A 112 4.92 19.39 -11.05
CA GLU A 112 6.32 19.59 -11.46
C GLU A 112 7.26 18.55 -10.83
N ALA A 113 7.08 18.27 -9.53
CA ALA A 113 7.80 17.23 -8.81
C ALA A 113 7.75 15.86 -9.52
N ARG A 114 6.56 15.44 -9.97
CA ARG A 114 6.36 14.15 -10.62
C ARG A 114 7.06 14.03 -11.98
N GLN A 115 7.28 15.15 -12.67
CA GLN A 115 7.93 15.16 -13.98
C GLN A 115 9.46 15.23 -13.86
N ARG A 116 9.98 15.81 -12.78
CA ARG A 116 11.40 16.07 -12.58
C ARG A 116 12.18 14.85 -12.05
N LEU A 117 11.65 14.15 -11.05
CA LEU A 117 12.32 13.01 -10.40
C LEU A 117 12.86 11.92 -11.36
N PRO A 118 12.12 11.47 -12.40
CA PRO A 118 12.63 10.44 -13.31
C PRO A 118 13.87 10.88 -14.11
N ARG A 119 14.05 12.18 -14.38
CA ARG A 119 15.13 12.71 -15.23
C ARG A 119 16.48 12.80 -14.52
N ARG A 120 16.50 12.81 -13.18
CA ARG A 120 17.71 13.03 -12.37
C ARG A 120 18.56 11.76 -12.20
N HIS A 121 18.02 10.59 -12.51
CA HIS A 121 18.71 9.31 -12.38
C HIS A 121 18.82 8.57 -13.73
N PRO A 122 19.96 8.69 -14.44
CA PRO A 122 20.16 8.10 -15.76
C PRO A 122 20.13 6.56 -15.78
N ASP A 123 20.54 5.90 -14.70
CA ASP A 123 20.50 4.44 -14.61
C ASP A 123 19.06 3.92 -14.48
N LEU A 124 18.18 4.74 -13.88
CA LEU A 124 16.73 4.54 -13.90
C LEU A 124 16.16 4.81 -15.30
N ASP A 125 16.76 5.72 -16.09
CA ASP A 125 16.33 6.07 -17.45
C ASP A 125 16.30 4.85 -18.40
N SER A 126 17.14 3.83 -18.18
CA SER A 126 17.12 2.59 -18.96
C SER A 126 15.82 1.78 -18.80
N VAL A 127 15.28 1.70 -17.58
CA VAL A 127 13.98 1.09 -17.24
C VAL A 127 12.82 1.98 -17.72
N LEU A 128 13.02 3.30 -17.73
CA LEU A 128 12.02 4.31 -18.09
C LEU A 128 11.87 4.52 -19.60
N ARG A 129 12.93 4.31 -20.39
CA ARG A 129 12.92 4.43 -21.87
C ARG A 129 12.14 3.31 -22.55
N GLN A 130 12.12 2.11 -21.98
CA GLN A 130 11.35 0.98 -22.52
C GLN A 130 9.83 1.13 -22.31
N SER A 131 9.40 1.96 -21.35
CA SER A 131 8.00 2.06 -20.91
C SER A 131 7.29 3.34 -21.36
N GLY A 132 7.90 4.18 -22.20
CA GLY A 132 7.24 5.33 -22.86
C GLY A 132 6.41 6.20 -21.91
N LEU A 133 7.09 7.16 -21.26
CA LEU A 133 6.58 8.16 -20.31
C LEU A 133 6.44 7.67 -18.86
N ALA A 134 7.58 7.65 -18.18
CA ALA A 134 7.77 7.42 -16.75
C ALA A 134 6.95 8.37 -15.86
N ARG A 135 5.73 7.95 -15.51
CA ARG A 135 5.00 8.55 -14.40
C ARG A 135 5.33 7.78 -13.12
N LEU A 136 5.80 8.48 -12.09
CA LEU A 136 6.05 7.89 -10.79
C LEU A 136 4.73 7.40 -10.16
N HIS A 137 4.67 6.12 -9.82
CA HIS A 137 3.55 5.53 -9.10
C HIS A 137 3.73 5.78 -7.61
N LEU A 138 3.14 6.88 -7.12
CA LEU A 138 3.28 7.37 -5.75
C LEU A 138 3.14 6.28 -4.67
N LYS A 139 2.08 5.47 -4.69
CA LYS A 139 1.93 4.40 -3.68
C LYS A 139 3.04 3.35 -3.71
N GLN A 140 3.62 3.05 -4.88
CA GLN A 140 4.69 2.06 -4.99
C GLN A 140 6.03 2.65 -4.55
N CYS A 141 6.24 3.94 -4.80
CA CYS A 141 7.43 4.67 -4.35
C CYS A 141 7.59 4.62 -2.82
N TRP A 142 6.52 4.86 -2.07
CA TRP A 142 6.58 4.96 -0.60
C TRP A 142 5.80 3.90 0.19
N ARG A 143 5.32 2.83 -0.44
CA ARG A 143 4.83 1.69 0.34
C ARG A 143 5.98 1.13 1.17
N LEU A 144 5.74 0.94 2.46
CA LEU A 144 6.75 0.43 3.36
C LEU A 144 6.96 -1.07 3.12
N ILE A 145 8.19 -1.49 3.37
CA ILE A 145 8.59 -2.89 3.44
C ILE A 145 8.14 -3.39 4.81
N PRO A 146 7.30 -4.43 4.89
CA PRO A 146 6.89 -4.96 6.19
C PRO A 146 8.08 -5.62 6.90
N LEU A 147 8.35 -5.19 8.12
CA LEU A 147 9.31 -5.84 9.03
C LEU A 147 8.58 -6.49 10.19
N ALA A 148 8.99 -7.70 10.57
CA ALA A 148 8.52 -8.33 11.80
C ALA A 148 9.26 -7.73 13.01
N GLU A 149 8.50 -7.41 14.06
CA GLU A 149 9.00 -6.80 15.30
C GLU A 149 10.01 -7.66 16.07
N ALA A 150 9.97 -8.99 15.86
CA ALA A 150 10.79 -9.97 16.55
C ALA A 150 10.84 -11.27 15.72
N PRO A 151 11.72 -12.24 16.06
CA PRO A 151 11.76 -13.53 15.40
C PRO A 151 10.39 -14.24 15.42
N VAL A 152 10.05 -14.88 14.31
CA VAL A 152 8.78 -15.59 14.15
C VAL A 152 9.05 -17.08 13.98
N ALA A 153 8.27 -17.91 14.66
CA ALA A 153 8.34 -19.35 14.47
C ALA A 153 7.70 -19.76 13.14
N ARG A 154 6.57 -19.13 12.80
CA ARG A 154 5.72 -19.52 11.68
C ARG A 154 5.03 -18.34 11.02
N ILE A 155 4.88 -18.43 9.70
CA ILE A 155 4.11 -17.48 8.90
C ILE A 155 3.02 -18.22 8.15
N ARG A 156 1.79 -17.70 8.23
CA ARG A 156 0.64 -18.24 7.50
C ARG A 156 0.09 -17.18 6.56
N PHE A 157 0.32 -17.37 5.26
CA PHE A 157 -0.20 -16.51 4.23
C PHE A 157 -1.63 -16.91 3.84
N ALA A 158 -2.45 -15.91 3.51
CA ALA A 158 -3.82 -16.14 3.07
C ALA A 158 -4.32 -14.97 2.21
N TRP A 159 -5.16 -15.29 1.22
CA TRP A 159 -5.93 -14.27 0.49
C TRP A 159 -7.04 -13.69 1.37
N TYR A 160 -7.09 -12.37 1.44
CA TYR A 160 -8.16 -11.62 2.06
C TYR A 160 -9.03 -10.97 0.99
N THR A 161 -10.14 -11.62 0.67
CA THR A 161 -11.07 -11.23 -0.41
C THR A 161 -12.28 -10.43 0.07
N SER A 162 -12.38 -10.18 1.39
CA SER A 162 -13.53 -9.51 2.01
C SER A 162 -13.20 -8.11 2.54
N GLY A 163 -12.09 -7.52 2.07
CA GLY A 163 -11.70 -6.17 2.46
C GLY A 163 -12.73 -5.14 2.01
N ARG A 164 -13.07 -4.22 2.92
CA ARG A 164 -13.98 -3.11 2.66
C ARG A 164 -13.33 -1.83 3.15
N SER A 165 -13.31 -0.81 2.28
CA SER A 165 -13.11 0.56 2.69
C SER A 165 -14.48 1.12 3.10
N ILE A 166 -14.58 1.62 4.33
CA ILE A 166 -15.82 2.18 4.86
C ILE A 166 -15.53 3.62 5.25
N LYS A 167 -16.15 4.57 4.55
CA LYS A 167 -16.12 5.99 4.90
C LYS A 167 -17.42 6.37 5.59
N ARG A 168 -17.34 6.95 6.78
CA ARG A 168 -18.49 7.62 7.42
C ARG A 168 -18.80 8.90 6.65
N ILE A 169 -20.06 9.07 6.25
CA ILE A 169 -20.55 10.29 5.60
C ILE A 169 -21.86 10.72 6.27
N SER A 170 -22.14 12.02 6.26
CA SER A 170 -23.43 12.57 6.69
C SER A 170 -24.51 12.41 5.62
N VAL A 171 -25.77 12.59 6.03
CA VAL A 171 -26.92 12.72 5.11
C VAL A 171 -26.67 13.82 4.08
N GLN A 172 -26.19 15.00 4.51
CA GLN A 172 -25.91 16.13 3.62
C GLN A 172 -24.83 15.81 2.58
N GLU A 173 -23.74 15.16 2.98
CA GLU A 173 -22.70 14.73 2.04
C GLU A 173 -23.24 13.70 1.02
N ALA A 174 -24.11 12.79 1.46
CA ALA A 174 -24.74 11.81 0.57
C ALA A 174 -25.67 12.50 -0.45
N GLU A 175 -26.43 13.50 -0.02
CA GLU A 175 -27.30 14.29 -0.88
C GLU A 175 -26.50 15.05 -1.93
N GLN A 176 -25.47 15.78 -1.53
CA GLN A 176 -24.57 16.51 -2.44
C GLN A 176 -23.95 15.58 -3.49
N LYS A 177 -23.57 14.36 -3.10
CA LYS A 177 -23.05 13.35 -4.03
C LYS A 177 -24.10 12.83 -5.00
N LEU A 178 -25.36 12.68 -4.58
CA LEU A 178 -26.46 12.29 -5.48
C LEU A 178 -26.79 13.40 -6.47
N LEU A 179 -26.74 14.66 -6.04
CA LEU A 179 -26.98 15.84 -6.89
C LEU A 179 -25.89 16.06 -7.96
N GLN A 180 -24.70 15.47 -7.77
CA GLN A 180 -23.63 15.45 -8.78
C GLN A 180 -23.84 14.36 -9.86
N LEU A 181 -24.83 13.48 -9.69
CA LEU A 181 -25.22 12.51 -10.70
C LEU A 181 -26.32 13.10 -11.61
N ASP A 182 -26.79 12.31 -12.57
CA ASP A 182 -27.97 12.66 -13.36
C ASP A 182 -29.22 12.65 -12.45
N THR A 183 -29.65 13.85 -12.04
CA THR A 183 -30.79 14.04 -11.14
C THR A 183 -32.14 13.74 -11.78
N ASP A 184 -32.21 13.67 -13.11
CA ASP A 184 -33.44 13.34 -13.83
C ASP A 184 -33.65 11.82 -13.91
N ALA A 185 -32.58 11.04 -13.73
CA ALA A 185 -32.65 9.59 -13.69
C ALA A 185 -33.58 9.10 -12.54
N PRO A 186 -34.58 8.25 -12.82
CA PRO A 186 -35.57 7.83 -11.83
C PRO A 186 -34.96 7.21 -10.56
N HIS A 187 -33.86 6.46 -10.72
CA HIS A 187 -33.17 5.80 -9.62
C HIS A 187 -32.48 6.80 -8.67
N VAL A 188 -32.02 7.95 -9.16
CA VAL A 188 -31.45 9.03 -8.33
C VAL A 188 -32.55 9.75 -7.56
N ARG A 189 -33.67 10.09 -8.21
CA ARG A 189 -34.84 10.73 -7.56
C ARG A 189 -35.43 9.87 -6.45
N ILE A 190 -35.49 8.55 -6.64
CA ILE A 190 -35.93 7.61 -5.59
C ILE A 190 -34.98 7.65 -4.40
N GLN A 191 -33.66 7.66 -4.64
CA GLN A 191 -32.65 7.70 -3.58
C GLN A 191 -32.65 9.03 -2.82
N LEU A 192 -32.85 10.17 -3.51
CA LEU A 192 -33.01 11.48 -2.86
C LEU A 192 -34.23 11.50 -1.93
N ARG A 193 -35.38 10.94 -2.35
CA ARG A 193 -36.57 10.81 -1.49
C ARG A 193 -36.32 9.91 -0.27
N LYS A 194 -35.63 8.78 -0.45
CA LYS A 194 -35.22 7.91 0.67
C LYS A 194 -34.30 8.64 1.65
N LEU A 195 -33.40 9.46 1.14
CA LEU A 195 -32.46 10.21 1.97
C LEU A 195 -33.16 11.30 2.79
N ALA A 196 -34.16 11.97 2.20
CA ALA A 196 -34.95 13.01 2.86
C ALA A 196 -35.79 12.50 4.04
N SER A 197 -36.04 11.19 4.15
CA SER A 197 -36.73 10.60 5.31
C SER A 197 -35.82 10.35 6.51
N LEU A 198 -34.51 10.56 6.39
CA LEU A 198 -33.56 10.34 7.49
C LEU A 198 -33.35 11.62 8.33
N PRO A 199 -33.07 11.49 9.64
CA PRO A 199 -32.57 12.61 10.45
C PRO A 199 -31.27 13.17 9.87
N SER A 200 -31.12 14.49 9.84
CA SER A 200 -29.94 15.16 9.25
C SER A 200 -28.61 14.77 9.91
N GLN A 201 -28.64 14.39 11.18
CA GLN A 201 -27.47 13.95 11.96
C GLN A 201 -27.16 12.45 11.83
N GLU A 202 -27.99 11.68 11.10
CA GLU A 202 -27.74 10.27 10.92
C GLU A 202 -26.41 10.05 10.17
N VAL A 203 -25.59 9.17 10.72
CA VAL A 203 -24.31 8.81 10.11
C VAL A 203 -24.52 7.62 9.18
N LEU A 204 -24.06 7.76 7.95
CA LEU A 204 -24.13 6.73 6.92
C LEU A 204 -22.75 6.16 6.60
N ALA A 205 -22.72 4.97 6.01
CA ALA A 205 -21.50 4.28 5.61
C ALA A 205 -21.41 4.15 4.10
N GLN A 206 -20.48 4.87 3.47
CA GLN A 206 -20.11 4.64 2.07
C GLN A 206 -19.10 3.49 1.99
N VAL A 207 -19.50 2.37 1.37
CA VAL A 207 -18.73 1.13 1.34
C VAL A 207 -18.17 0.88 -0.05
N GLN A 208 -16.86 0.62 -0.12
CA GLN A 208 -16.20 0.13 -1.33
C GLN A 208 -15.53 -1.21 -1.04
N ASN A 209 -15.87 -2.23 -1.83
CA ASN A 209 -15.15 -3.48 -1.82
C ASN A 209 -13.73 -3.25 -2.33
N GLN A 210 -12.76 -3.82 -1.63
CA GLN A 210 -11.36 -3.78 -2.03
C GLN A 210 -11.03 -5.02 -2.85
N ALA A 211 -10.06 -4.88 -3.76
CA ALA A 211 -9.48 -6.01 -4.44
C ALA A 211 -8.88 -7.00 -3.41
N PRO A 212 -8.86 -8.31 -3.72
CA PRO A 212 -8.16 -9.29 -2.91
C PRO A 212 -6.74 -8.86 -2.59
N LEU A 213 -6.33 -9.03 -1.33
CA LEU A 213 -4.99 -8.70 -0.87
C LEU A 213 -4.36 -9.88 -0.12
N MET A 214 -3.04 -9.96 -0.14
CA MET A 214 -2.31 -10.98 0.61
C MET A 214 -2.18 -10.55 2.08
N ARG A 215 -2.47 -11.47 3.00
CA ARG A 215 -2.23 -11.30 4.44
C ARG A 215 -1.19 -12.27 4.95
N ALA A 216 -0.22 -11.76 5.69
CA ALA A 216 0.69 -12.56 6.50
C ALA A 216 0.20 -12.59 7.95
N ASN A 217 0.11 -13.78 8.54
CA ASN A 217 -0.11 -13.96 9.96
C ASN A 217 1.18 -14.46 10.58
N LEU A 218 1.77 -13.64 11.45
CA LEU A 218 3.03 -13.88 12.12
C LEU A 218 2.75 -14.50 13.48
N PHE A 219 3.43 -15.61 13.78
CA PHE A 219 3.42 -16.24 15.09
C PHE A 219 4.83 -16.14 15.65
N TYR A 220 4.99 -15.31 16.68
CA TYR A 220 6.31 -15.02 17.24
C TYR A 220 6.86 -16.21 18.01
N THR A 221 8.18 -16.33 18.06
CA THR A 221 8.85 -17.35 18.89
C THR A 221 8.59 -17.09 20.36
N GLU A 222 8.71 -15.83 20.76
CA GLU A 222 8.40 -15.31 22.09
C GLU A 222 7.27 -14.27 22.01
N PRO A 223 6.49 -14.06 23.07
CA PRO A 223 5.56 -12.94 23.13
C PRO A 223 6.27 -11.60 22.88
N LEU A 224 5.61 -10.70 22.14
CA LEU A 224 6.05 -9.31 22.01
C LEU A 224 6.01 -8.60 23.36
N ALA A 225 6.63 -7.42 23.43
CA ALA A 225 6.66 -6.59 24.64
C ALA A 225 5.26 -6.26 25.19
N ASP A 226 4.23 -6.21 24.33
CA ASP A 226 2.83 -5.99 24.71
C ASP A 226 2.06 -7.29 25.00
N GLY A 227 2.76 -8.41 25.11
CA GLY A 227 2.23 -9.74 25.42
C GLY A 227 1.59 -10.45 24.22
N HIS A 228 1.54 -9.83 23.03
CA HIS A 228 0.96 -10.49 21.87
C HIS A 228 1.90 -11.55 21.29
N THR A 229 1.36 -12.75 21.08
CA THR A 229 2.07 -13.87 20.44
C THR A 229 1.84 -13.94 18.93
N ARG A 230 0.99 -13.06 18.40
CA ARG A 230 0.60 -13.05 16.99
C ARG A 230 0.28 -11.66 16.47
N ARG A 231 0.70 -11.39 15.23
CA ARG A 231 0.27 -10.23 14.43
C ARG A 231 -0.27 -10.66 13.08
N ALA A 232 -1.11 -9.82 12.48
CA ALA A 232 -1.59 -10.03 11.12
C ALA A 232 -1.51 -8.71 10.35
N LEU A 233 -0.86 -8.74 9.20
CA LEU A 233 -0.64 -7.57 8.35
C LEU A 233 -0.96 -7.89 6.89
N ASN A 234 -1.30 -6.84 6.16
CA ASN A 234 -1.41 -6.92 4.71
C ASN A 234 -0.01 -6.77 4.13
N VAL A 235 0.33 -7.61 3.15
CA VAL A 235 1.67 -7.65 2.56
C VAL A 235 1.55 -7.50 1.05
N ALA A 236 2.22 -6.50 0.51
CA ALA A 236 2.38 -6.28 -0.93
C ALA A 236 3.86 -6.23 -1.33
N MET A 237 4.75 -6.29 -0.34
CA MET A 237 6.20 -6.24 -0.43
C MET A 237 6.81 -7.41 0.35
N PRO A 238 8.10 -7.73 0.10
CA PRO A 238 8.78 -8.80 0.82
C PRO A 238 8.72 -8.52 2.33
N LEU A 239 8.35 -9.53 3.12
CA LEU A 239 8.34 -9.47 4.57
C LEU A 239 9.72 -9.80 5.09
N VAL A 240 10.35 -8.84 5.77
CA VAL A 240 11.65 -9.01 6.40
C VAL A 240 11.45 -9.49 7.83
N VAL A 241 12.17 -10.54 8.22
CA VAL A 241 11.99 -11.22 9.50
C VAL A 241 13.34 -11.37 10.19
N PRO A 242 13.47 -10.95 11.46
CA PRO A 242 14.67 -11.24 12.25
C PRO A 242 14.91 -12.74 12.35
N ALA A 243 16.09 -13.18 11.91
CA ALA A 243 16.48 -14.58 11.85
C ALA A 243 17.90 -14.76 12.38
N PRO A 244 18.11 -14.69 13.72
CA PRO A 244 19.44 -14.82 14.32
C PRO A 244 20.13 -16.15 14.00
N GLU A 245 19.34 -17.21 13.73
CA GLU A 245 19.87 -18.52 13.33
C GLU A 245 20.06 -18.66 11.81
N GLY A 246 19.77 -17.60 11.03
CA GLY A 246 19.91 -17.59 9.58
C GLY A 246 18.95 -18.54 8.87
N ARG A 247 17.74 -18.78 9.41
CA ARG A 247 16.75 -19.71 8.85
C ARG A 247 15.42 -19.03 8.60
N LEU A 248 14.70 -19.51 7.58
CA LEU A 248 13.32 -19.11 7.37
C LEU A 248 12.40 -19.74 8.43
N PRO A 249 11.34 -19.03 8.84
CA PRO A 249 10.26 -19.63 9.63
C PRO A 249 9.52 -20.69 8.83
N ASP A 250 8.70 -21.52 9.49
CA ASP A 250 7.79 -22.41 8.78
C ASP A 250 6.70 -21.59 8.08
N ILE A 251 6.68 -21.64 6.74
CA ILE A 251 5.81 -20.87 5.87
C ILE A 251 4.70 -21.77 5.30
N LYS A 252 3.45 -21.37 5.52
CA LYS A 252 2.29 -21.96 4.83
C LYS A 252 1.83 -21.04 3.71
N THR A 253 1.94 -21.55 2.49
CA THR A 253 1.57 -20.88 1.24
C THR A 253 0.08 -21.01 0.94
N PRO A 254 -0.61 -19.95 0.48
CA PRO A 254 -1.98 -20.03 -0.01
C PRO A 254 -2.01 -20.52 -1.46
N PRO A 255 -3.20 -20.78 -2.03
CA PRO A 255 -3.33 -20.98 -3.48
C PRO A 255 -2.75 -19.81 -4.27
N GLN A 256 -2.19 -20.07 -5.46
CA GLN A 256 -1.55 -19.05 -6.30
C GLN A 256 -2.50 -17.89 -6.66
N THR A 257 -3.78 -18.18 -6.84
CA THR A 257 -4.80 -17.18 -7.15
C THR A 257 -5.76 -16.98 -5.99
N ALA A 258 -6.27 -15.75 -5.87
CA ALA A 258 -7.29 -15.43 -4.89
C ALA A 258 -8.59 -16.20 -5.20
N PRO A 259 -9.28 -16.76 -4.20
CA PRO A 259 -10.53 -17.43 -4.43
C PRO A 259 -11.60 -16.43 -4.90
N ILE A 260 -12.39 -16.85 -5.90
CA ILE A 260 -13.47 -16.02 -6.50
C ILE A 260 -14.56 -15.71 -5.46
N ALA A 261 -14.87 -16.69 -4.59
CA ALA A 261 -15.87 -16.57 -3.55
C ALA A 261 -15.25 -16.48 -2.15
N ARG A 262 -15.96 -15.78 -1.26
CA ARG A 262 -15.61 -15.73 0.16
C ARG A 262 -15.77 -17.12 0.77
N THR A 263 -14.68 -17.67 1.32
CA THR A 263 -14.67 -18.98 1.98
C THR A 263 -14.88 -18.92 3.49
N ARG A 264 -14.74 -17.74 4.12
CA ARG A 264 -14.92 -17.56 5.57
C ARG A 264 -16.31 -17.03 5.92
N ALA A 265 -16.88 -17.55 7.01
CA ALA A 265 -18.16 -17.11 7.57
C ALA A 265 -18.26 -15.58 7.72
N LYS A 266 -19.47 -15.04 7.55
CA LYS A 266 -19.79 -13.63 7.84
C LYS A 266 -19.46 -13.36 9.32
N ARG A 267 -18.76 -12.27 9.62
CA ARG A 267 -18.45 -11.99 11.03
C ARG A 267 -19.74 -11.56 11.73
N ARG A 268 -19.92 -12.00 12.98
CA ARG A 268 -21.13 -11.73 13.78
C ARG A 268 -21.24 -10.26 14.22
N ASP A 269 -20.15 -9.51 14.19
CA ASP A 269 -20.02 -8.10 14.60
C ASP A 269 -20.32 -7.09 13.48
N GLU A 270 -21.03 -7.49 12.42
CA GLU A 270 -21.33 -6.59 11.31
C GLU A 270 -22.34 -5.50 11.73
N LYS A 271 -21.83 -4.27 11.90
CA LYS A 271 -22.59 -3.08 12.30
C LYS A 271 -23.40 -2.43 11.18
N LEU A 272 -23.31 -2.93 9.95
CA LEU A 272 -24.03 -2.39 8.80
C LEU A 272 -25.27 -3.22 8.51
N GLU A 273 -26.30 -2.56 8.01
CA GLU A 273 -27.44 -3.24 7.40
C GLU A 273 -26.96 -4.14 6.24
N SER A 274 -27.71 -5.22 5.97
CA SER A 274 -27.36 -6.17 4.89
C SER A 274 -27.66 -5.62 3.50
N GLU A 275 -28.66 -4.74 3.39
CA GLU A 275 -29.08 -4.15 2.14
C GLU A 275 -28.44 -2.78 1.94
N VAL A 276 -28.12 -2.47 0.70
CA VAL A 276 -27.60 -1.15 0.35
C VAL A 276 -28.75 -0.13 0.37
N PHE A 277 -28.57 0.94 1.13
CA PHE A 277 -29.58 1.98 1.30
C PHE A 277 -29.63 2.93 0.08
N LEU A 278 -28.47 3.42 -0.37
CA LEU A 278 -28.32 4.21 -1.61
C LEU A 278 -27.40 3.46 -2.59
N PRO A 279 -27.95 2.63 -3.50
CA PRO A 279 -27.18 1.85 -4.47
C PRO A 279 -26.19 2.66 -5.32
N SER A 280 -26.58 3.85 -5.80
CA SER A 280 -25.74 4.68 -6.69
C SER A 280 -24.45 5.13 -6.01
N LEU A 281 -24.47 5.27 -4.70
CA LEU A 281 -23.32 5.69 -3.90
C LEU A 281 -22.69 4.55 -3.09
N ARG A 282 -23.29 3.35 -3.14
CA ARG A 282 -22.94 2.18 -2.29
C ARG A 282 -22.99 2.53 -0.80
N VAL A 283 -24.03 3.25 -0.41
CA VAL A 283 -24.21 3.71 0.98
C VAL A 283 -25.12 2.74 1.74
N PHE A 284 -24.71 2.41 2.95
CA PHE A 284 -25.41 1.57 3.90
C PHE A 284 -25.72 2.38 5.16
N ARG A 285 -26.74 1.95 5.91
CA ARG A 285 -26.99 2.45 7.27
C ARG A 285 -26.30 1.56 8.29
N TYR A 286 -26.09 2.12 9.48
CA TYR A 286 -25.65 1.33 10.63
C TYR A 286 -26.86 0.68 11.30
N ARG A 287 -26.65 -0.48 11.92
CA ARG A 287 -27.62 -1.16 12.79
C ARG A 287 -27.64 -0.52 14.18
#